data_AF-A0A930U9W8-F1
#
_entry.id   AF-A0A930U9W8-F1
#
_cell.length_a   1.000
_cell.length_b   1.000
_cell.length_c   1.000
_cell.angle_alpha   90.00
_cell.angle_beta   90.00
_cell.angle_gamma   90.00
#
_symmetry.space_group_name_H-M   'P 1'
#
loop_
_entity.id
_entity.type
_entity.pdbx_description
1 polymer ?
#
loop_
_entity_poly.entity_id
_entity_poly.type
_entity_poly.pdbx_seq_one_letter_code
_entity_poly.pdbx_strand_id
1 'polypeptide(L)'
;MGQRAKSPKYYVVWAGRRTGIFESWAACERQVKGYPGARYKAFPTRSEAQVALQAGRPPAQDSPSPQATPVKIATEASGRPIAESYAVDASCRGNPGPLEYRGVHTGTRAPWFSKGPFPQGTNNIGEFLAIVQGLALLAEQGETLPLYSDSKIAMGWVAAGRCRTQLKPTARNAPLFDEIRWAETWLAQHPQRTPMLKWQTAVWGQIPADYDRK
;
A
#
# COMPACT_ATOMS: atom_id res chain seq x y z
N MET A 1 -27.52 12.27 42.02
CA MET A 1 -27.42 13.19 40.86
C MET A 1 -25.97 13.23 40.40
N GLY A 2 -25.65 12.60 39.27
CA GLY A 2 -24.30 12.64 38.70
C GLY A 2 -24.38 13.12 37.27
N GLN A 3 -24.28 14.44 37.07
CA GLN A 3 -24.23 15.03 35.73
C GLN A 3 -22.93 14.58 35.05
N ARG A 4 -23.03 13.70 34.04
CA ARG A 4 -21.89 13.38 33.15
C ARG A 4 -21.55 14.65 32.38
N ALA A 5 -20.36 15.20 32.65
CA ALA A 5 -19.78 16.29 31.88
C ALA A 5 -19.75 15.89 30.39
N LYS A 6 -20.46 16.65 29.55
CA LYS A 6 -20.45 16.45 28.10
C LYS A 6 -19.05 16.78 27.60
N SER A 7 -18.34 15.76 27.12
CA SER A 7 -17.01 15.92 26.54
C SER A 7 -17.05 16.99 25.43
N PRO A 8 -16.06 17.89 25.36
CA PRO A 8 -15.97 18.85 24.27
C PRO A 8 -15.86 18.09 22.95
N LYS A 9 -16.65 18.49 21.95
CA LYS A 9 -16.64 17.89 20.62
C LYS A 9 -16.19 18.94 19.62
N TYR A 10 -15.19 18.61 18.83
CA TYR A 10 -14.69 19.45 17.75
C TYR A 10 -15.34 19.01 16.45
N TYR A 11 -15.93 19.93 15.70
CA TYR A 11 -16.66 19.63 14.46
C TYR A 11 -15.86 20.13 13.27
N VAL A 12 -15.44 19.22 12.41
CA VAL A 12 -14.78 19.56 11.14
C VAL A 12 -15.84 19.70 10.08
N VAL A 13 -15.84 20.82 9.35
CA VAL A 13 -16.66 21.05 8.16
C VAL A 13 -15.75 21.07 6.94
N TRP A 14 -15.91 20.07 6.07
CA TRP A 14 -15.21 19.97 4.78
C TRP A 14 -16.01 20.58 3.63
N ALA A 15 -17.34 20.65 3.76
CA ALA A 15 -18.21 21.34 2.81
C ALA A 15 -19.38 21.99 3.57
N GLY A 16 -19.57 23.28 3.36
CA GLY A 16 -20.54 24.12 4.04
C GLY A 16 -20.33 25.58 3.68
N ARG A 17 -21.09 26.49 4.29
CA ARG A 17 -20.93 27.94 4.11
C ARG A 17 -19.52 28.43 4.45
N ARG A 18 -18.92 27.85 5.51
CA ARG A 18 -17.52 28.05 5.89
C ARG A 18 -16.93 26.71 6.34
N THR A 19 -15.77 26.37 5.80
CA THR A 19 -15.00 25.17 6.15
C THR A 19 -14.06 25.45 7.32
N GLY A 20 -13.69 24.41 8.08
CA GLY A 20 -12.79 24.53 9.22
C GLY A 20 -13.23 23.72 10.44
N ILE A 21 -12.58 23.94 11.57
CA ILE A 21 -12.87 23.29 12.86
C ILE A 21 -13.71 24.23 13.73
N PHE A 22 -14.81 23.73 14.29
CA PHE A 22 -15.70 24.45 15.18
C PHE A 22 -15.79 23.76 16.54
N GLU A 23 -15.80 24.52 17.63
CA GLU A 23 -15.79 23.96 19.00
C GLU A 23 -17.19 23.69 19.56
N SER A 24 -18.23 24.00 18.80
CA SER A 24 -19.62 23.76 19.19
C SER A 24 -20.50 23.31 18.03
N TRP A 25 -21.52 22.51 18.35
CA TRP A 25 -22.52 22.07 17.37
C TRP A 25 -23.24 23.27 16.75
N ALA A 26 -23.64 24.26 17.56
CA ALA A 26 -24.33 25.46 17.06
C ALA A 26 -23.49 26.26 16.04
N ALA A 27 -22.16 26.26 16.16
CA ALA A 27 -21.29 26.88 15.17
C ALA A 27 -21.16 26.04 13.89
N CYS A 28 -21.06 24.71 14.02
CA CYS A 28 -21.05 23.77 12.89
C CYS A 28 -22.38 23.78 12.11
N GLU A 29 -23.52 23.68 12.81
CA GLU A 29 -24.86 23.61 12.25
C GLU A 29 -25.15 24.83 11.36
N ARG A 30 -24.75 26.04 11.78
CA ARG A 30 -24.88 27.25 10.97
C ARG A 30 -24.15 27.17 9.61
N GLN A 31 -23.10 26.34 9.51
CA GLN A 31 -22.36 26.19 8.25
C GLN A 31 -22.96 25.12 7.33
N VAL A 32 -23.59 24.08 7.90
CA VAL A 32 -24.02 22.89 7.14
C VAL A 32 -25.52 22.83 6.91
N LYS A 33 -26.33 23.45 7.77
CA LYS A 33 -27.79 23.40 7.70
C LYS A 33 -28.30 24.07 6.42
N GLY A 34 -28.99 23.29 5.61
CA GLY A 34 -29.55 23.72 4.32
C GLY A 34 -28.50 23.98 3.23
N TYR A 35 -27.24 23.59 3.42
CA TYR A 35 -26.21 23.69 2.40
C TYR A 35 -26.16 22.40 1.55
N PRO A 36 -26.41 22.46 0.23
CA PRO A 36 -26.37 21.27 -0.63
C PRO A 36 -24.99 20.61 -0.61
N GLY A 37 -24.93 19.32 -0.29
CA GLY A 37 -23.67 18.58 -0.22
C GLY A 37 -22.79 18.91 0.99
N ALA A 38 -23.39 19.39 2.10
CA ALA A 38 -22.63 19.66 3.32
C ALA A 38 -21.95 18.39 3.87
N ARG A 39 -20.70 18.53 4.33
CA ARG A 39 -19.87 17.43 4.82
C ARG A 39 -19.21 17.85 6.13
N TYR A 40 -19.55 17.16 7.22
CA TYR A 40 -18.99 17.44 8.55
C TYR A 40 -18.90 16.19 9.44
N LYS A 41 -18.06 16.21 10.48
CA LYS A 41 -17.94 15.14 11.49
C LYS A 41 -17.43 15.70 12.81
N ALA A 42 -17.86 15.10 13.92
CA ALA A 42 -17.39 15.43 15.25
C ALA A 42 -16.22 14.54 15.67
N PHE A 43 -15.23 15.12 16.34
CA PHE A 43 -14.04 14.48 16.87
C PHE A 43 -13.91 14.77 18.37
N PRO A 44 -13.36 13.84 19.16
CA PRO A 44 -13.14 14.00 20.58
C PRO A 44 -11.99 14.97 20.90
N THR A 45 -11.03 15.16 19.98
CA THR A 45 -9.86 16.01 20.19
C THR A 45 -9.63 17.00 19.04
N ARG A 46 -9.04 18.16 19.36
CA ARG A 46 -8.67 19.18 18.37
C ARG A 46 -7.62 18.65 17.39
N SER A 47 -6.69 17.82 17.86
CA SER A 47 -5.65 17.19 17.05
C SER A 47 -6.24 16.29 15.97
N GLU A 48 -7.18 15.40 16.34
CA GLU A 48 -7.89 14.55 15.37
C GLU A 48 -8.70 15.38 14.36
N ALA A 49 -9.37 16.43 14.83
CA ALA A 49 -10.09 17.35 13.95
C ALA A 49 -9.16 18.03 12.94
N GLN A 50 -7.93 18.38 13.34
CA GLN A 50 -6.94 19.04 12.49
C GLN A 50 -6.36 18.09 11.45
N VAL A 51 -6.01 16.86 11.85
CA VAL A 51 -5.59 15.79 10.93
C VAL A 51 -6.71 15.51 9.92
N ALA A 52 -7.96 15.44 10.38
CA ALA A 52 -9.09 15.14 9.52
C ALA A 52 -9.41 16.29 8.55
N LEU A 53 -9.24 17.56 8.98
CA LEU A 53 -9.33 18.72 8.09
C LEU A 53 -8.22 18.71 7.02
N GLN A 54 -6.98 18.43 7.41
CA GLN A 54 -5.83 18.33 6.49
C GLN A 54 -5.98 17.19 5.47
N ALA A 55 -6.58 16.07 5.88
CA ALA A 55 -6.88 14.95 5.00
C ALA A 55 -7.95 15.27 3.92
N GLY A 56 -8.65 16.41 4.02
CA GLY A 56 -9.55 16.93 2.97
C GLY A 56 -10.80 16.08 2.68
N ARG A 57 -11.07 15.03 3.46
CA ARG A 57 -12.20 14.11 3.23
C ARG A 57 -12.83 13.66 4.57
N PRO A 58 -14.17 13.70 4.72
CA PRO A 58 -14.85 13.08 5.85
C PRO A 58 -14.64 11.56 5.83
N PRO A 59 -14.29 10.94 6.96
CA PRO A 59 -14.31 9.49 7.07
C PRO A 59 -15.76 9.01 7.03
N ALA A 60 -16.04 8.05 6.13
CA ALA A 60 -17.35 7.42 5.95
C ALA A 60 -17.98 7.08 7.31
N GLN A 61 -19.25 7.44 7.48
CA GLN A 61 -20.03 6.99 8.64
C GLN A 61 -20.33 5.51 8.43
N ASP A 62 -19.93 4.65 9.37
CA ASP A 62 -20.75 3.54 9.85
C ASP A 62 -20.15 2.97 11.15
N SER A 63 -21.07 2.57 12.03
CA SER A 63 -20.91 2.20 13.43
C SER A 63 -20.18 0.86 13.67
N PRO A 64 -19.72 0.56 14.91
CA PRO A 64 -18.72 -0.46 15.16
C PRO A 64 -19.32 -1.84 15.44
N SER A 65 -18.65 -2.89 14.98
CA SER A 65 -18.65 -4.19 15.67
C SER A 65 -17.27 -4.84 15.52
N PRO A 66 -16.70 -5.38 16.61
CA PRO A 66 -15.32 -5.82 16.66
C PRO A 66 -15.24 -7.30 16.29
N GLN A 67 -14.43 -7.66 15.29
CA GLN A 67 -13.53 -8.82 15.32
C GLN A 67 -12.91 -9.10 13.95
N ALA A 68 -11.68 -9.62 14.02
CA ALA A 68 -10.82 -10.12 12.97
C ALA A 68 -10.39 -9.06 11.95
N THR A 69 -9.19 -8.51 12.17
CA THR A 69 -8.39 -7.80 11.18
C THR A 69 -8.22 -8.65 9.91
N PRO A 70 -8.76 -8.24 8.75
CA PRO A 70 -8.19 -8.62 7.48
C PRO A 70 -7.22 -7.50 7.08
N VAL A 71 -6.00 -7.85 6.72
CA VAL A 71 -5.10 -6.97 5.98
C VAL A 71 -5.85 -6.53 4.72
N LYS A 72 -6.44 -5.32 4.75
CA LYS A 72 -7.20 -4.78 3.62
C LYS A 72 -6.19 -4.33 2.57
N ILE A 73 -5.95 -5.22 1.61
CA ILE A 73 -5.47 -4.88 0.27
C ILE A 73 -6.35 -3.71 -0.19
N ALA A 74 -5.76 -2.52 -0.30
CA ALA A 74 -6.44 -1.33 -0.77
C ALA A 74 -6.77 -1.52 -2.26
N THR A 75 -7.91 -2.12 -2.55
CA THR A 75 -8.58 -2.00 -3.83
C THR A 75 -9.25 -0.62 -3.91
N GLU A 76 -9.04 0.03 -5.05
CA GLU A 76 -9.69 1.25 -5.54
C GLU A 76 -9.00 2.58 -5.20
N ALA A 77 -7.96 2.91 -5.98
CA ALA A 77 -7.46 4.26 -6.12
C ALA A 77 -7.93 4.85 -7.46
N SER A 78 -9.03 5.60 -7.42
CA SER A 78 -9.42 6.56 -8.46
C SER A 78 -8.54 7.83 -8.38
N GLY A 79 -7.22 7.66 -8.55
CA GLY A 79 -6.21 8.71 -8.41
C GLY A 79 -4.98 8.46 -9.28
N ARG A 80 -4.00 9.37 -9.27
CA ARG A 80 -2.69 9.18 -9.90
C ARG A 80 -1.76 8.37 -8.98
N PRO A 81 -0.78 7.61 -9.51
CA PRO A 81 0.25 6.98 -8.69
C PRO A 81 1.03 8.02 -7.88
N ILE A 82 1.54 7.60 -6.71
CA ILE A 82 2.46 8.40 -5.91
C ILE A 82 3.82 8.40 -6.63
N ALA A 83 4.29 9.57 -7.08
CA ALA A 83 5.53 9.66 -7.84
C ALA A 83 6.77 9.31 -7.00
N GLU A 84 6.81 9.81 -5.76
CA GLU A 84 7.84 9.51 -4.75
C GLU A 84 7.55 8.14 -4.11
N SER A 85 7.84 7.10 -4.88
CA SER A 85 7.66 5.71 -4.51
C SER A 85 8.54 4.83 -5.39
N TYR A 86 8.58 3.53 -5.11
CA TYR A 86 9.26 2.56 -5.96
C TYR A 86 8.26 1.60 -6.60
N ALA A 87 8.62 1.07 -7.76
CA ALA A 87 7.86 0.07 -8.48
C ALA A 87 8.76 -1.11 -8.82
N VAL A 88 8.23 -2.32 -8.71
CA VAL A 88 8.96 -3.57 -9.00
C VAL A 88 8.19 -4.43 -9.99
N ASP A 89 8.92 -5.18 -10.79
CA ASP A 89 8.39 -6.11 -11.78
C ASP A 89 9.37 -7.28 -12.02
N ALA A 90 8.86 -8.35 -12.61
CA ALA A 90 9.65 -9.48 -13.04
C ALA A 90 9.35 -9.91 -14.48
N SER A 91 10.37 -10.45 -15.15
CA SER A 91 10.23 -11.06 -16.46
C SER A 91 10.72 -12.50 -16.45
N CYS A 92 9.93 -13.39 -17.03
CA CYS A 92 10.27 -14.81 -17.17
C CYS A 92 10.09 -15.27 -18.62
N ARG A 93 11.19 -15.61 -19.30
CA ARG A 93 11.18 -16.05 -20.70
C ARG A 93 10.89 -17.54 -20.80
N GLY A 94 9.62 -17.89 -21.04
CA GLY A 94 9.11 -19.24 -20.83
C GLY A 94 8.85 -19.46 -19.34
N ASN A 95 7.67 -19.97 -18.99
CA ASN A 95 7.23 -20.04 -17.59
C ASN A 95 6.90 -21.51 -17.23
N PRO A 96 7.87 -22.32 -16.77
CA PRO A 96 9.16 -21.90 -16.21
C PRO A 96 10.30 -21.69 -17.22
N GLY A 97 11.26 -20.82 -16.89
CA GLY A 97 12.37 -20.41 -17.76
C GLY A 97 13.27 -19.36 -17.12
N PRO A 98 14.22 -18.74 -17.86
CA PRO A 98 15.07 -17.70 -17.31
C PRO A 98 14.26 -16.56 -16.69
N LEU A 99 14.57 -16.24 -15.44
CA LEU A 99 13.80 -15.30 -14.61
C LEU A 99 14.69 -14.13 -14.19
N GLU A 100 14.25 -12.91 -14.41
CA GLU A 100 14.89 -11.69 -13.91
C GLU A 100 13.85 -10.79 -13.27
N TYR A 101 14.28 -9.93 -12.35
CA TYR A 101 13.40 -8.96 -11.70
C TYR A 101 14.15 -7.69 -11.32
N ARG A 102 13.43 -6.57 -11.23
CA ARG A 102 14.03 -5.25 -10.97
C ARG A 102 13.11 -4.34 -10.17
N GLY A 103 13.71 -3.30 -9.63
CA GLY A 103 13.03 -2.14 -9.06
C GLY A 103 13.47 -0.84 -9.72
N VAL A 104 12.56 0.13 -9.81
CA VAL A 104 12.82 1.48 -10.30
C VAL A 104 12.12 2.50 -9.41
N HIS A 105 12.60 3.74 -9.42
CA HIS A 105 11.83 4.86 -8.86
C HIS A 105 10.60 5.14 -9.74
N THR A 106 9.40 5.21 -9.15
CA THR A 106 8.12 5.26 -9.88
C THR A 106 8.00 6.51 -10.77
N GLY A 107 8.35 7.68 -10.25
CA GLY A 107 8.20 8.95 -10.97
C GLY A 107 9.24 9.19 -12.06
N THR A 108 10.49 8.81 -11.80
CA THR A 108 11.63 9.12 -12.70
C THR A 108 12.04 7.93 -13.56
N ARG A 109 11.58 6.71 -13.25
CA ARG A 109 12.03 5.44 -13.85
C ARG A 109 13.53 5.18 -13.68
N ALA A 110 14.18 5.87 -12.75
CA ALA A 110 15.59 5.64 -12.45
C ALA A 110 15.77 4.20 -11.94
N PRO A 111 16.76 3.44 -12.47
CA PRO A 111 17.05 2.10 -11.99
C PRO A 111 17.40 2.11 -10.50
N TRP A 112 16.84 1.16 -9.75
CA TRP A 112 17.13 1.02 -8.32
C TRP A 112 17.88 -0.27 -8.02
N PHE A 113 17.38 -1.40 -8.50
CA PHE A 113 18.10 -2.67 -8.46
C PHE A 113 17.66 -3.59 -9.60
N SER A 114 18.49 -4.59 -9.91
CA SER A 114 18.17 -5.66 -10.86
C SER A 114 18.83 -6.96 -10.40
N LYS A 115 18.13 -8.09 -10.53
CA LYS A 115 18.64 -9.43 -10.19
C LYS A 115 18.26 -10.45 -11.27
N GLY A 116 19.15 -11.42 -11.45
CA GLY A 116 19.05 -12.44 -12.49
C GLY A 116 19.89 -12.13 -13.74
N PRO A 117 19.69 -12.87 -14.84
CA PRO A 117 18.69 -13.94 -14.97
C PRO A 117 19.07 -15.18 -14.14
N PHE A 118 18.13 -15.68 -13.35
CA PHE A 118 18.17 -17.02 -12.77
C PHE A 118 17.88 -18.04 -13.88
N PRO A 119 18.57 -19.19 -13.94
CA PRO A 119 18.45 -20.11 -15.08
C PRO A 119 17.08 -20.74 -15.29
N GLN A 120 16.27 -20.84 -14.23
CA GLN A 120 14.92 -21.40 -14.26
C GLN A 120 14.10 -20.92 -13.05
N GLY A 121 13.04 -20.17 -13.33
CA GLY A 121 12.05 -19.69 -12.36
C GLY A 121 10.67 -19.59 -12.99
N THR A 122 9.74 -18.96 -12.28
CA THR A 122 8.42 -18.61 -12.80
C THR A 122 8.16 -17.13 -12.57
N ASN A 123 7.26 -16.52 -13.34
CA ASN A 123 6.96 -15.10 -13.20
C ASN A 123 6.57 -14.73 -11.76
N ASN A 124 5.69 -15.51 -11.14
CA ASN A 124 5.22 -15.26 -9.77
C ASN A 124 6.33 -15.34 -8.71
N ILE A 125 7.37 -16.18 -8.94
CA ILE A 125 8.54 -16.18 -8.05
C ILE A 125 9.30 -14.87 -8.19
N GLY A 126 9.55 -14.39 -9.42
CA GLY A 126 10.25 -13.14 -9.64
C GLY A 126 9.52 -11.96 -9.02
N GLU A 127 8.21 -11.87 -9.23
CA GLU A 127 7.35 -10.84 -8.62
C GLU A 127 7.46 -10.84 -7.09
N PHE A 128 7.40 -12.02 -6.47
CA PHE A 128 7.54 -12.18 -5.03
C PHE A 128 8.91 -11.70 -4.55
N LEU A 129 9.98 -12.15 -5.20
CA LEU A 129 11.35 -11.77 -4.84
C LEU A 129 11.60 -10.27 -5.06
N ALA A 130 11.05 -9.68 -6.11
CA ALA A 130 11.17 -8.25 -6.39
C ALA A 130 10.54 -7.41 -5.29
N ILE A 131 9.35 -7.80 -4.81
CA ILE A 131 8.69 -7.13 -3.67
C ILE A 131 9.54 -7.25 -2.41
N VAL A 132 10.00 -8.46 -2.06
CA VAL A 132 10.77 -8.66 -0.83
C VAL A 132 12.12 -7.94 -0.88
N GLN A 133 12.81 -7.97 -2.02
CA GLN A 133 14.05 -7.22 -2.24
C GLN A 133 13.85 -5.71 -2.08
N GLY A 134 12.76 -5.16 -2.64
CA GLY A 134 12.43 -3.75 -2.47
C GLY A 134 12.13 -3.38 -1.01
N LEU A 135 11.34 -4.20 -0.32
CA LEU A 135 11.07 -3.98 1.11
C LEU A 135 12.33 -4.03 1.97
N ALA A 136 13.24 -4.97 1.67
CA ALA A 136 14.50 -5.11 2.38
C ALA A 136 15.41 -3.88 2.20
N LEU A 137 15.53 -3.38 0.98
CA LEU A 137 16.32 -2.18 0.69
C LEU A 137 15.75 -0.92 1.35
N LEU A 138 14.43 -0.74 1.33
CA LEU A 138 13.78 0.38 2.02
C LEU A 138 14.04 0.32 3.53
N ALA A 139 13.92 -0.86 4.14
CA ALA A 139 14.18 -1.05 5.56
C ALA A 139 15.65 -0.76 5.93
N GLU A 140 16.61 -1.23 5.12
CA GLU A 140 18.05 -0.97 5.30
C GLU A 140 18.37 0.53 5.23
N GLN A 141 17.66 1.25 4.36
CA GLN A 141 17.80 2.70 4.18
C GLN A 141 17.02 3.52 5.22
N GLY A 142 16.19 2.89 6.06
CA GLY A 142 15.28 3.59 6.97
C GLY A 142 14.14 4.33 6.26
N GLU A 143 13.86 3.99 5.00
CA GLU A 143 12.88 4.65 4.14
C GLU A 143 11.49 4.01 4.27
N THR A 144 10.47 4.87 4.24
CA THR A 144 9.05 4.44 4.36
C THR A 144 8.24 4.72 3.09
N LEU A 145 8.91 5.02 1.98
CA LEU A 145 8.30 5.30 0.68
C LEU A 145 7.55 4.08 0.13
N PRO A 146 6.31 4.23 -0.37
CA PRO A 146 5.51 3.10 -0.82
C PRO A 146 6.21 2.24 -1.89
N LEU A 147 5.87 0.94 -1.92
CA LEU A 147 6.34 0.01 -2.94
C LEU A 147 5.16 -0.52 -3.77
N TYR A 148 5.18 -0.26 -5.07
CA TYR A 148 4.20 -0.75 -6.03
C TYR A 148 4.61 -2.10 -6.63
N SER A 149 3.66 -3.01 -6.73
CA SER A 149 3.68 -4.17 -7.63
C SER A 149 2.30 -4.31 -8.27
N ASP A 150 2.24 -4.84 -9.49
CA ASP A 150 0.97 -5.17 -10.12
C ASP A 150 0.54 -6.65 -9.92
N SER A 151 1.37 -7.47 -9.27
CA SER A 151 1.09 -8.88 -9.04
C SER A 151 0.33 -9.15 -7.75
N LYS A 152 -0.98 -9.38 -7.84
CA LYS A 152 -1.82 -9.78 -6.68
C LYS A 152 -1.35 -11.09 -6.04
N ILE A 153 -0.84 -12.02 -6.84
CA ILE A 153 -0.36 -13.32 -6.35
C ILE A 153 0.85 -13.11 -5.44
N ALA A 154 1.85 -12.36 -5.92
CA ALA A 154 3.06 -12.09 -5.16
C ALA A 154 2.77 -11.25 -3.91
N MET A 155 1.91 -10.24 -4.01
CA MET A 155 1.47 -9.48 -2.84
C MET A 155 0.81 -10.38 -1.79
N GLY A 156 0.01 -11.35 -2.21
CA GLY A 156 -0.59 -12.36 -1.34
C GLY A 156 0.44 -13.29 -0.68
N TRP A 157 1.49 -13.68 -1.41
CA TRP A 157 2.59 -14.49 -0.87
C TRP A 157 3.41 -13.73 0.17
N VAL A 158 3.68 -12.45 -0.08
CA VAL A 158 4.35 -11.57 0.90
C VAL A 158 3.48 -11.37 2.15
N ALA A 159 2.18 -11.16 2.00
CA ALA A 159 1.25 -11.08 3.13
C ALA A 159 1.23 -12.39 3.95
N ALA A 160 1.39 -13.54 3.29
CA ALA A 160 1.49 -14.84 3.93
C ALA A 160 2.89 -15.16 4.49
N GLY A 161 3.90 -14.31 4.25
CA GLY A 161 5.29 -14.57 4.64
C GLY A 161 5.93 -15.76 3.91
N ARG A 162 5.36 -16.21 2.78
CA ARG A 162 5.74 -17.48 2.15
C ARG A 162 5.54 -17.49 0.64
N CYS A 163 6.55 -17.93 -0.09
CA CYS A 163 6.50 -18.20 -1.52
C CYS A 163 5.75 -19.52 -1.76
N ARG A 164 4.49 -19.45 -2.21
CA ARG A 164 3.64 -20.64 -2.44
C ARG A 164 3.79 -21.19 -3.85
N THR A 165 5.04 -21.32 -4.31
CA THR A 165 5.36 -21.85 -5.64
C THR A 165 5.08 -23.35 -5.75
N GLN A 166 4.72 -23.81 -6.95
CA GLN A 166 4.66 -25.24 -7.31
C GLN A 166 5.90 -25.72 -8.07
N LEU A 167 6.83 -24.81 -8.41
CA LEU A 167 8.08 -25.17 -9.06
C LEU A 167 8.85 -26.15 -8.15
N LYS A 168 9.29 -27.29 -8.69
CA LYS A 168 10.06 -28.27 -7.93
C LYS A 168 11.53 -27.85 -7.87
N PRO A 169 12.22 -27.98 -6.71
CA PRO A 169 13.65 -27.76 -6.63
C PRO A 169 14.43 -28.72 -7.55
N THR A 170 15.45 -28.18 -8.22
CA THR A 170 16.40 -28.89 -9.07
C THR A 170 17.78 -28.24 -8.92
N ALA A 171 18.84 -28.91 -9.38
CA ALA A 171 20.17 -28.30 -9.42
C ALA A 171 20.19 -27.00 -10.24
N ARG A 172 19.37 -26.91 -11.29
CA ARG A 172 19.31 -25.74 -12.19
C ARG A 172 18.70 -24.50 -11.52
N ASN A 173 17.75 -24.68 -10.61
CA ASN A 173 17.05 -23.58 -9.94
C ASN A 173 17.48 -23.39 -8.48
N ALA A 174 18.51 -24.11 -8.02
CA ALA A 174 19.02 -23.99 -6.65
C ALA A 174 19.31 -22.54 -6.22
N PRO A 175 19.99 -21.69 -7.03
CA PRO A 175 20.22 -20.30 -6.65
C PRO A 175 18.93 -19.50 -6.45
N LEU A 176 17.87 -19.80 -7.22
CA LEU A 176 16.58 -19.14 -7.05
C LEU A 176 15.88 -19.60 -5.76
N PHE A 177 16.02 -20.87 -5.41
CA PHE A 177 15.49 -21.38 -4.14
C PHE A 177 16.26 -20.83 -2.92
N ASP A 178 17.53 -20.47 -3.07
CA ASP A 178 18.30 -19.80 -2.02
C ASP A 178 17.73 -18.40 -1.77
N GLU A 179 17.41 -17.66 -2.84
CA GLU A 179 16.73 -16.36 -2.78
C GLU A 179 15.33 -16.45 -2.14
N ILE A 180 14.56 -17.51 -2.43
CA ILE A 180 13.27 -17.75 -1.77
C ILE A 180 13.46 -17.94 -0.26
N ARG A 181 14.43 -18.75 0.16
CA ARG A 181 14.66 -18.99 1.60
C ARG A 181 15.12 -17.72 2.31
N TRP A 182 15.97 -16.93 1.68
CA TRP A 182 16.36 -15.61 2.17
C TRP A 182 15.13 -14.70 2.32
N ALA A 183 14.28 -14.62 1.30
CA ALA A 183 13.10 -13.76 1.31
C ALA A 183 12.10 -14.13 2.40
N GLU A 184 11.80 -15.43 2.57
CA GLU A 184 10.92 -15.92 3.63
C GLU A 184 11.50 -15.65 5.03
N THR A 185 12.81 -15.83 5.21
CA THR A 185 13.50 -15.52 6.46
C THR A 185 13.42 -14.03 6.77
N TRP A 186 13.67 -13.18 5.78
CA TRP A 186 13.60 -11.73 5.93
C TRP A 186 12.19 -11.28 6.35
N LEU A 187 11.15 -11.80 5.69
CA LEU A 187 9.75 -11.49 6.03
C LEU A 187 9.37 -11.91 7.45
N ALA A 188 9.87 -13.06 7.93
CA ALA A 188 9.63 -13.52 9.29
C ALA A 188 10.27 -12.60 10.35
N GLN A 189 11.42 -12.00 10.03
CA GLN A 189 12.16 -11.10 10.92
C GLN A 189 11.65 -9.65 10.88
N HIS A 190 10.90 -9.26 9.83
CA HIS A 190 10.45 -7.89 9.59
C HIS A 190 8.91 -7.81 9.47
N PRO A 191 8.16 -8.04 10.57
CA PRO A 191 6.70 -8.02 10.54
C PRO A 191 6.12 -6.63 10.24
N GLN A 192 6.83 -5.58 10.68
CA GLN A 192 6.54 -4.19 10.32
C GLN A 192 7.35 -3.82 9.08
N ARG A 193 6.65 -3.35 8.05
CA ARG A 193 7.24 -3.03 6.76
C ARG A 193 6.47 -1.92 6.08
N THR A 194 7.15 -1.25 5.16
CA THR A 194 6.58 -0.20 4.33
C THR A 194 5.33 -0.66 3.58
N PRO A 195 4.32 0.22 3.39
CA PRO A 195 3.11 -0.14 2.67
C PRO A 195 3.39 -0.61 1.24
N MET A 196 2.88 -1.81 0.93
CA MET A 196 2.77 -2.28 -0.44
C MET A 196 1.48 -1.78 -1.07
N LEU A 197 1.58 -1.23 -2.28
CA LEU A 197 0.44 -0.73 -3.03
C LEU A 197 0.25 -1.51 -4.32
N LYS A 198 -1.01 -1.78 -4.69
CA LYS A 198 -1.33 -2.42 -5.96
C LYS A 198 -1.27 -1.38 -7.07
N TRP A 199 -0.39 -1.60 -8.05
CA TRP A 199 -0.40 -0.80 -9.28
C TRP A 199 -1.65 -1.11 -10.10
N GLN A 200 -2.40 -0.09 -10.51
CA GLN A 200 -3.65 -0.28 -11.27
C GLN A 200 -3.37 -0.27 -12.78
N THR A 201 -2.85 -1.38 -13.31
CA THR A 201 -2.42 -1.50 -14.72
C THR A 201 -3.51 -1.07 -15.72
N ALA A 202 -4.78 -1.37 -15.42
CA ALA A 202 -5.92 -0.99 -16.26
C ALA A 202 -6.16 0.53 -16.34
N VAL A 203 -5.70 1.29 -15.35
CA VAL A 203 -5.92 2.74 -15.24
C VAL A 203 -4.65 3.53 -15.56
N TRP A 204 -3.49 3.02 -15.16
CA TRP A 204 -2.21 3.74 -15.22
C TRP A 204 -1.28 3.23 -16.31
N GLY A 205 -1.68 2.20 -17.07
CA GLY A 205 -0.82 1.52 -18.03
C GLY A 205 0.17 0.56 -17.36
N GLN A 206 1.17 0.10 -18.10
CA GLN A 206 2.19 -0.81 -17.55
C GLN A 206 2.90 -0.17 -16.36
N ILE A 207 3.28 -1.01 -15.40
CA ILE A 207 4.04 -0.58 -14.22
C ILE A 207 5.39 0.00 -14.67
N PRO A 208 5.95 1.03 -14.01
CA PRO A 208 7.20 1.65 -14.44
C PRO A 208 8.40 0.70 -14.53
N ALA A 209 8.35 -0.42 -13.80
CA ALA A 209 9.37 -1.46 -13.83
C ALA A 209 9.17 -2.49 -14.95
N ASP A 210 8.09 -2.44 -15.76
CA ASP A 210 7.80 -3.43 -16.81
C ASP A 210 8.96 -3.57 -17.81
N TYR A 211 9.35 -4.79 -18.15
CA TYR A 211 10.50 -5.07 -19.01
C TYR A 211 10.28 -4.76 -20.51
N ASP A 212 9.07 -4.36 -20.92
CA ASP A 212 8.65 -4.06 -22.29
C ASP A 212 8.91 -5.20 -23.29
N ARG A 213 9.01 -6.44 -22.79
CA ARG A 213 9.32 -7.65 -23.58
C ARG A 213 8.39 -8.77 -23.14
N LYS A 214 7.27 -8.93 -23.84
CA LYS A 214 6.33 -10.06 -23.72
C LYS A 214 6.50 -10.98 -24.91
#